data_AF-V4CCD8-F1
#
_entry.id   AF-V4CCD8-F1
#
_cell.length_a   1.000
_cell.length_b   1.000
_cell.length_c   1.000
_cell.angle_alpha   90.00
_cell.angle_beta   90.00
_cell.angle_gamma   90.00
#
_symmetry.space_group_name_H-M   'P 1'
#
loop_
_entity.id
_entity.type
_entity.pdbx_description
1 polymer ?
#
loop_
_entity_poly.entity_id
_entity_poly.type
_entity_poly.pdbx_seq_one_letter_code
_entity_poly.pdbx_strand_id
1 'polypeptide(L)'
;VIDSMVDVVFFVDIVLNFHTSFVGPSGEVISDPKVIRMHYLKSWFVIDLLSCLPYDVFNAFQYVDDGISTLFSALKVVRLLRLGRVVRKLDHYLEYGAAMLILLILVFILFA
;
A
#
# COMPACT_ATOMS: atom_id res chain seq x y z
N VAL A 1 13.94 -14.04 10.40
CA VAL A 1 14.76 -12.81 10.22
C VAL A 1 14.30 -11.97 9.03
N ILE A 2 14.23 -12.53 7.81
CA ILE A 2 13.79 -11.79 6.62
C ILE A 2 12.34 -11.27 6.77
N ASP A 3 11.42 -12.11 7.25
CA ASP A 3 10.01 -11.71 7.43
C ASP A 3 9.85 -10.53 8.39
N SER A 4 10.58 -10.55 9.52
CA SER A 4 10.62 -9.44 10.48
C SER A 4 11.24 -8.17 9.90
N MET A 5 12.28 -8.26 9.06
CA MET A 5 12.85 -7.09 8.39
C MET A 5 11.87 -6.48 7.40
N VAL A 6 11.13 -7.32 6.67
CA VAL A 6 10.09 -6.90 5.74
C VAL A 6 8.97 -6.16 6.46
N ASP A 7 8.52 -6.66 7.62
CA ASP A 7 7.51 -5.98 8.44
C ASP A 7 8.00 -4.60 8.96
N VAL A 8 9.28 -4.48 9.34
CA VAL A 8 9.87 -3.19 9.74
C VAL A 8 9.90 -2.21 8.57
N VAL A 9 10.30 -2.65 7.38
CA VAL A 9 10.28 -1.79 6.17
C VAL A 9 8.86 -1.35 5.84
N PHE A 10 7.87 -2.25 5.98
CA PHE A 10 6.45 -1.90 5.79
C PHE A 10 5.95 -0.87 6.80
N PHE A 11 6.37 -0.96 8.06
CA PHE A 11 6.04 0.02 9.08
C PHE A 11 6.66 1.39 8.77
N VAL A 12 7.92 1.42 8.35
CA VAL A 12 8.60 2.66 7.91
C VAL A 12 7.88 3.27 6.70
N ASP A 13 7.47 2.48 5.72
CA ASP A 13 6.69 2.95 4.55
C ASP A 13 5.39 3.64 4.97
N ILE A 14 4.68 3.11 5.98
CA ILE A 14 3.47 3.75 6.54
C ILE A 14 3.80 5.12 7.13
N VAL A 15 4.87 5.21 7.93
CA VAL A 15 5.31 6.48 8.54
C VAL A 15 5.71 7.50 7.47
N LEU A 16 6.38 7.05 6.41
CA LEU A 16 6.73 7.89 5.28
C LEU A 16 5.48 8.35 4.52
N ASN A 17 4.49 7.49 4.30
CA ASN A 17 3.23 7.86 3.65
C ASN A 17 2.44 8.94 4.39
N PHE A 18 2.65 9.10 5.71
CA PHE A 18 2.08 10.23 6.46
C PHE A 18 2.77 11.58 6.20
N HIS A 19 4.01 11.57 5.70
CA HIS A 19 4.82 12.75 5.42
C HIS A 19 4.94 13.07 3.92
N THR A 20 4.72 12.08 3.06
CA THR A 20 4.79 12.25 1.61
C THR A 20 3.58 13.04 1.09
N SER A 21 3.86 14.10 0.32
CA SER A 21 2.84 14.88 -0.39
C SER A 21 2.11 14.04 -1.42
N PHE A 22 0.82 14.30 -1.63
CA PHE A 22 0.02 13.65 -2.68
C PHE A 22 -0.49 14.68 -3.69
N VAL A 23 -0.76 14.21 -4.91
CA VAL A 23 -1.36 15.03 -5.97
C VAL A 23 -2.87 14.98 -5.82
N GLY A 24 -3.49 16.14 -5.64
CA GLY A 24 -4.94 16.27 -5.55
C GLY A 24 -5.63 16.07 -6.90
N PRO A 25 -6.97 15.88 -6.93
CA PRO A 25 -7.73 15.68 -8.17
C PRO A 25 -7.65 16.85 -9.15
N SER A 26 -7.30 18.06 -8.67
CA SER A 26 -7.06 19.25 -9.48
C SER A 26 -5.64 19.36 -10.05
N GLY A 27 -4.77 18.36 -9.80
CA GLY A 27 -3.37 18.37 -10.22
C GLY A 27 -2.42 19.18 -9.31
N GLU A 28 -2.93 19.71 -8.20
CA GLU A 28 -2.14 20.47 -7.22
C GLU A 28 -1.39 19.54 -6.25
N VAL A 29 -0.13 19.87 -5.95
CA VAL A 29 0.68 19.12 -4.97
C VAL A 29 0.35 19.62 -3.56
N ILE A 30 -0.39 18.81 -2.81
CA ILE A 30 -0.79 19.16 -1.45
C ILE A 30 0.34 18.76 -0.49
N SER A 31 0.99 19.77 0.08
CA SER A 31 2.12 19.60 1.00
C SER A 31 1.74 19.85 2.47
N ASP A 32 0.47 20.15 2.75
CA ASP A 32 0.02 20.40 4.13
C ASP A 32 -0.03 19.08 4.92
N PRO A 33 0.78 18.92 5.99
CA PRO A 33 0.85 17.69 6.75
C PRO A 33 -0.45 17.35 7.48
N LYS A 34 -1.33 18.30 7.81
CA LYS A 34 -2.64 17.99 8.40
C LYS A 34 -3.55 17.35 7.37
N VAL A 35 -3.58 17.90 6.14
CA VAL A 35 -4.42 17.40 5.05
C VAL A 35 -3.94 16.03 4.59
N ILE A 36 -2.63 15.84 4.42
CA ILE A 36 -2.01 14.55 4.06
C ILE A 36 -2.42 13.47 5.06
N ARG A 37 -2.25 13.72 6.36
CA ARG A 37 -2.58 12.75 7.41
C ARG A 37 -4.07 12.41 7.43
N MET A 38 -4.96 13.40 7.37
CA MET A 38 -6.41 13.16 7.37
C MET A 38 -6.87 12.37 6.13
N HIS A 39 -6.33 12.70 4.97
CA HIS A 39 -6.61 11.98 3.74
C HIS A 39 -6.11 10.53 3.80
N TYR A 40 -4.86 10.31 4.22
CA TYR A 40 -4.27 8.99 4.36
C TYR A 40 -5.00 8.12 5.40
N LEU A 41 -5.39 8.70 6.55
CA LEU A 41 -6.18 8.02 7.58
C LEU A 41 -7.53 7.52 7.06
N LYS A 42 -8.22 8.32 6.23
CA LYS A 42 -9.55 7.99 5.70
C LYS A 42 -9.51 6.97 4.56
N SER A 43 -8.43 6.92 3.79
CA SER A 43 -8.36 6.16 2.56
C SER A 43 -7.63 4.82 2.74
N TRP A 44 -6.35 4.86 3.10
CA TRP A 44 -5.47 3.68 2.96
C TRP A 44 -4.77 3.25 4.23
N PHE A 45 -4.70 4.11 5.24
CA PHE A 45 -4.03 3.80 6.51
C PHE A 45 -4.56 2.51 7.15
N VAL A 46 -5.89 2.31 7.17
CA VAL A 46 -6.50 1.12 7.79
C VAL A 46 -6.05 -0.16 7.07
N ILE A 47 -6.03 -0.14 5.74
CA ILE A 47 -5.59 -1.28 4.91
C ILE A 47 -4.10 -1.54 5.15
N ASP A 48 -3.28 -0.49 5.14
CA ASP A 48 -1.85 -0.58 5.32
C ASP A 48 -1.48 -1.07 6.74
N LEU A 49 -2.17 -0.59 7.77
CA LEU A 49 -2.00 -0.99 9.17
C LEU A 49 -2.36 -2.47 9.38
N LEU A 50 -3.53 -2.89 8.88
CA LEU A 50 -3.98 -4.28 8.98
C LEU A 50 -3.01 -5.23 8.23
N SER A 51 -2.50 -4.82 7.07
CA SER A 51 -1.54 -5.61 6.30
C SER A 51 -0.17 -5.81 6.99
N CYS A 52 0.16 -4.92 7.93
CA CYS A 52 1.45 -4.88 8.64
C CYS A 52 1.41 -5.60 10.00
N LEU A 53 0.25 -6.05 10.46
CA LEU A 53 0.14 -6.71 11.77
C LEU A 53 0.91 -8.04 11.81
N PRO A 54 1.78 -8.26 12.80
CA PRO A 54 2.52 -9.51 12.96
C PRO A 54 1.61 -10.58 13.60
N TYR A 55 0.71 -11.16 12.80
CA TYR A 55 -0.28 -12.15 13.25
C TYR A 55 0.34 -13.41 13.88
N ASP A 56 1.56 -13.77 13.45
CA ASP A 56 2.27 -14.94 13.99
C ASP A 56 2.74 -14.71 15.43
N VAL A 57 2.99 -13.46 15.83
CA VAL A 57 3.33 -13.11 17.23
C VAL A 57 2.09 -13.28 18.10
N PHE A 58 0.92 -12.83 17.66
CA PHE A 58 -0.32 -13.03 18.41
C PHE A 58 -0.63 -14.51 18.63
N ASN A 59 -0.48 -15.35 17.59
CA ASN A 59 -0.71 -16.79 17.71
C ASN A 59 0.31 -17.51 18.61
N ALA A 60 1.54 -17.00 18.72
CA ALA A 60 2.58 -17.56 19.60
C ALA A 60 2.40 -17.20 21.08
N PHE A 61 1.82 -16.03 21.38
CA PHE A 61 1.56 -15.58 22.75
C PHE A 61 0.23 -16.12 23.32
N GLN A 62 -0.68 -16.56 22.46
CA GLN A 62 -2.00 -17.03 22.84
C GLN A 62 -2.08 -18.57 22.76
N TYR A 63 -1.83 -19.24 23.89
CA TYR A 63 -2.38 -20.58 24.16
C TYR A 63 -3.91 -20.46 24.24
N VAL A 64 -4.57 -20.36 23.10
CA VAL A 64 -6.01 -20.11 23.04
C VAL A 64 -6.68 -21.26 22.30
N ASP A 65 -7.82 -21.66 22.86
CA ASP A 65 -8.81 -22.64 22.39
C ASP A 65 -8.86 -22.81 20.86
N ASP A 66 -9.03 -24.05 20.40
CA ASP A 66 -8.96 -24.45 18.98
C ASP A 66 -9.94 -23.66 18.07
N GLY A 67 -11.05 -23.17 18.63
CA GLY A 67 -11.99 -22.32 17.90
C GLY A 67 -11.41 -20.94 17.52
N ILE A 68 -10.60 -20.35 18.40
CA ILE A 68 -10.01 -19.02 18.19
C ILE A 68 -8.75 -19.12 17.32
N SER A 69 -7.97 -20.19 17.43
CA SER A 69 -6.80 -20.43 16.57
C SER A 69 -7.19 -20.53 15.08
N THR A 70 -8.38 -21.05 14.79
CA THR A 70 -8.95 -21.12 13.44
C THR A 70 -9.31 -19.73 12.90
N LEU A 71 -9.91 -18.86 13.73
CA LEU A 71 -10.20 -17.46 13.39
C LEU A 71 -8.92 -16.65 13.16
N PHE A 72 -7.89 -16.83 13.99
CA PHE A 72 -6.59 -16.19 13.78
C PHE A 72 -5.88 -16.71 12.52
N SER A 73 -6.05 -17.98 12.17
CA SER A 73 -5.57 -18.49 10.89
C SER A 73 -6.30 -17.88 9.70
N ALA A 74 -7.60 -17.60 9.81
CA ALA A 74 -8.34 -16.87 8.77
C ALA A 74 -7.86 -15.41 8.62
N LEU A 75 -7.39 -14.77 9.69
CA LEU A 75 -6.77 -13.44 9.61
C LEU A 75 -5.47 -13.41 8.81
N LYS A 76 -4.83 -14.58 8.53
CA LYS A 76 -3.71 -14.64 7.58
C LYS A 76 -4.09 -14.14 6.18
N VAL A 77 -5.38 -14.20 5.81
CA VAL A 77 -5.92 -13.65 4.56
C VAL A 77 -5.73 -12.13 4.47
N VAL A 78 -5.59 -11.43 5.60
CA VAL A 78 -5.28 -10.00 5.63
C VAL A 78 -3.91 -9.70 4.99
N ARG A 79 -2.99 -10.67 4.93
CA ARG A 79 -1.75 -10.54 4.15
C ARG A 79 -2.01 -10.31 2.66
N LEU A 80 -3.15 -10.77 2.12
CA LEU A 80 -3.54 -10.48 0.73
C LEU A 80 -3.81 -8.99 0.53
N LEU A 81 -4.14 -8.21 1.56
CA LEU A 81 -4.28 -6.76 1.43
C LEU A 81 -2.96 -6.09 1.02
N ARG A 82 -1.81 -6.75 1.21
CA ARG A 82 -0.51 -6.29 0.68
C ARG A 82 -0.53 -6.21 -0.86
N LEU A 83 -1.32 -7.04 -1.55
CA LEU A 83 -1.55 -6.91 -3.00
C LEU A 83 -2.20 -5.58 -3.38
N GLY A 84 -3.00 -4.98 -2.50
CA GLY A 84 -3.55 -3.65 -2.72
C GLY A 84 -2.48 -2.60 -2.97
N ARG A 85 -1.31 -2.71 -2.32
CA ARG A 85 -0.15 -1.84 -2.60
C ARG A 85 0.43 -2.08 -3.99
N VAL A 86 0.48 -3.34 -4.43
CA VAL A 86 0.94 -3.70 -5.77
C VAL A 86 0.02 -3.11 -6.83
N VAL A 87 -1.30 -3.18 -6.61
CA VAL A 87 -2.30 -2.58 -7.50
C VAL A 87 -2.12 -1.06 -7.60
N ARG A 88 -1.87 -0.36 -6.49
CA ARG A 88 -1.60 1.10 -6.54
C ARG A 88 -0.33 1.43 -7.32
N LYS A 89 0.76 0.68 -7.10
CA LYS A 89 1.98 0.86 -7.88
C LYS A 89 1.73 0.56 -9.36
N LEU A 90 0.97 -0.48 -9.65
CA LEU A 90 0.62 -0.89 -11.01
C LEU A 90 -0.21 0.18 -11.72
N ASP A 91 -1.18 0.79 -11.05
CA ASP A 91 -2.00 1.87 -11.62
C ASP A 91 -1.12 3.05 -12.07
N HIS A 92 -0.16 3.42 -11.23
CA HIS A 92 0.84 4.43 -11.56
C HIS A 92 1.78 4.00 -12.70
N TYR A 93 2.22 2.73 -12.74
CA TYR A 93 2.98 2.19 -13.85
C TYR A 93 2.18 2.15 -15.17
N LEU A 94 0.88 1.89 -15.10
CA LEU A 94 -0.02 1.85 -16.25
C LEU A 94 -0.25 3.26 -16.82
N GLU A 95 -0.38 4.28 -15.98
CA GLU A 95 -0.42 5.68 -16.43
C GLU A 95 0.85 6.08 -17.20
N TYR A 96 2.04 5.76 -16.65
CA TYR A 96 3.30 5.99 -17.36
C TYR A 96 3.44 5.14 -18.62
N GLY A 97 2.98 3.89 -18.61
CA GLY A 97 3.00 3.00 -19.76
C GLY A 97 2.10 3.51 -20.89
N ALA A 98 0.89 3.97 -20.57
CA ALA A 98 -0.04 4.57 -21.53
C ALA A 98 0.54 5.87 -22.11
N ALA A 99 1.13 6.72 -21.28
CA ALA A 99 1.81 7.94 -21.73
C ALA A 99 2.97 7.62 -22.70
N MET A 100 3.78 6.59 -22.40
CA MET A 100 4.87 6.15 -23.26
C MET A 100 4.38 5.59 -24.60
N LEU A 101 3.29 4.82 -24.60
CA LEU A 101 2.67 4.31 -25.83
C LEU A 101 2.12 5.43 -26.71
N ILE A 102 1.43 6.42 -26.13
CA ILE A 102 0.92 7.59 -26.86
C ILE A 102 2.06 8.37 -27.50
N LEU A 103 3.14 8.63 -26.75
CA LEU A 103 4.33 9.31 -27.26
C LEU A 103 4.93 8.55 -28.46
N LEU A 104 5.05 7.23 -28.36
CA LEU A 104 5.62 6.39 -29.41
C LEU A 104 4.77 6.42 -30.69
N ILE A 105 3.44 6.40 -30.55
CA ILE A 105 2.50 6.56 -31.67
C ILE A 105 2.65 7.94 -32.32
N LEU A 106 2.78 9.02 -31.53
CA LEU A 106 2.98 10.37 -32.06
C LEU A 106 4.30 10.50 -32.82
N VAL A 107 5.39 9.92 -32.30
CA VAL A 107 6.69 9.89 -32.99
C VAL A 107 6.59 9.11 -34.30
N PHE A 108 5.94 7.95 -34.28
CA PHE A 108 5.74 7.15 -35.50
C PHE A 108 4.95 7.90 -36.57
N ILE A 109 3.87 8.60 -36.18
CA ILE A 109 3.08 9.44 -37.10
C ILE A 109 3.89 10.63 -37.63
N LEU A 110 4.79 11.21 -36.82
CA LEU A 110 5.63 12.34 -37.25
C LEU A 110 6.65 11.95 -38.33
N PHE A 111 7.17 10.73 -38.25
CA PHE A 111 8.20 10.21 -39.16
C PHE A 111 7.64 9.41 -40.36
N ALA A 112 6.33 9.16 -40.39
CA ALA A 112 5.62 8.50 -41.49
C ALA A 112 5.04 9.53 -42.47
#